data_AF-A0A424SV71-F1
#
_entry.id   AF-A0A424SV71-F1
#
_cell.length_a   1.000
_cell.length_b   1.000
_cell.length_c   1.000
_cell.angle_alpha   90.00
_cell.angle_beta   90.00
_cell.angle_gamma   90.00
#
_symmetry.space_group_name_H-M   'P 1'
#
loop_
_entity.id
_entity.type
_entity.pdbx_description
1 polymer ?
#
loop_
_entity_poly.entity_id
_entity_poly.type
_entity_poly.pdbx_seq_one_letter_code
_entity_poly.pdbx_strand_id
1 'polypeptide(L)' 'MAKNKEYHFYNDSGFSEKIEALGFKRAVKTIQNKLDLKENKSINIEYINKRGNEINRAVKLPIGRSKKLGR' A
#
# COMPACT_ATOMS: atom_id res chain seq x y z
N MET A 1 7.91 5.86 -20.59
CA MET A 1 8.07 4.69 -19.70
C MET A 1 7.36 4.95 -18.39
N ALA A 2 6.52 4.03 -17.92
CA ALA A 2 5.93 4.17 -16.60
C ALA A 2 7.00 3.82 -15.56
N LYS A 3 7.59 4.86 -14.95
CA LYS A 3 8.63 4.72 -13.94
C LYS A 3 8.01 4.08 -12.69
N ASN A 4 8.54 2.93 -12.27
CA ASN A 4 8.20 2.32 -10.99
C ASN A 4 8.55 3.33 -9.88
N LYS A 5 7.72 3.36 -8.85
CA LYS A 5 7.97 4.13 -7.64
C LYS A 5 8.17 3.17 -6.49
N GLU A 6 9.13 3.48 -5.64
CA GLU A 6 9.33 2.81 -4.37
C GLU A 6 8.29 3.31 -3.36
N TYR A 7 7.65 2.36 -2.69
CA TYR A 7 6.73 2.59 -1.60
C TYR A 7 7.27 1.84 -0.38
N HIS A 8 7.46 2.57 0.71
CA HIS A 8 7.87 2.04 1.98
C HIS A 8 6.61 1.84 2.83
N PHE A 9 6.40 0.62 3.29
CA PHE A 9 5.29 0.27 4.16
C PHE A 9 5.83 -0.11 5.53
N TYR A 10 5.19 0.39 6.58
CA TYR A 10 5.51 -0.01 7.93
C TYR A 10 4.30 0.03 8.85
N ASN A 11 4.33 -0.78 9.90
CA ASN A 11 3.30 -0.82 10.95
C ASN A 11 3.94 -0.95 12.34
N ASP A 12 3.21 -0.54 13.37
CA ASP A 12 3.62 -0.63 14.78
C ASP A 12 3.87 -2.09 15.23
N SER A 13 3.28 -3.07 14.54
CA SER A 13 3.53 -4.50 14.77
C SER A 13 4.91 -4.99 14.30
N GLY A 14 5.81 -4.10 13.87
CA GLY A 14 7.16 -4.44 13.42
C GLY A 14 7.25 -4.93 11.97
N PHE A 15 6.17 -4.81 11.20
CA PHE A 15 6.18 -5.10 9.78
C PHE A 15 6.79 -3.92 9.01
N SER A 16 7.83 -4.16 8.22
CA SER A 16 8.39 -3.17 7.30
C SER A 16 8.71 -3.82 5.95
N GLU A 17 8.18 -3.28 4.86
CA GLU A 17 8.43 -3.80 3.52
C GLU A 17 8.57 -2.67 2.50
N LYS A 18 9.52 -2.82 1.57
CA LYS A 18 9.71 -1.90 0.43
C LYS A 18 9.19 -2.58 -0.83
N ILE A 19 8.30 -1.91 -1.55
CA ILE A 19 7.72 -2.42 -2.79
C ILE A 19 7.87 -1.40 -3.91
N GLU A 20 8.39 -1.87 -5.04
CA GLU A 20 8.34 -1.12 -6.29
C GLU A 20 7.04 -1.40 -7.04
N ALA A 21 6.29 -0.35 -7.33
CA ALA A 21 5.08 -0.47 -8.14
C ALA A 21 4.86 0.73 -9.05
N LEU A 22 4.13 0.48 -10.12
CA LEU A 22 3.67 1.52 -11.05
C LEU A 22 2.78 2.58 -10.39
N GLY A 23 2.09 2.23 -9.29
CA GLY A 23 1.16 3.13 -8.64
C GLY A 23 0.76 2.69 -7.24
N PHE A 24 0.32 3.67 -6.44
CA PHE A 24 -0.02 3.52 -5.03
C PHE A 24 -1.00 2.38 -4.78
N LYS A 25 -2.11 2.33 -5.52
CA LYS A 25 -3.15 1.30 -5.34
C LYS A 25 -2.62 -0.12 -5.59
N ARG A 26 -1.66 -0.30 -6.50
CA ARG A 26 -1.04 -1.62 -6.75
C ARG A 26 -0.12 -2.00 -5.59
N ALA A 27 0.71 -1.08 -5.12
CA ALA A 27 1.59 -1.31 -3.97
C ALA A 27 0.79 -1.73 -2.73
N VAL A 28 -0.26 -0.98 -2.38
CA VAL A 28 -1.12 -1.32 -1.24
C VAL A 28 -1.79 -2.68 -1.41
N LYS A 29 -2.23 -3.03 -2.62
CA LYS A 29 -2.86 -4.33 -2.88
C LYS A 29 -1.87 -5.49 -2.73
N THR A 30 -0.61 -5.31 -3.12
CA THR A 30 0.43 -6.33 -2.94
C THR A 30 0.67 -6.59 -1.45
N ILE A 31 0.80 -5.53 -0.65
CA ILE A 31 0.94 -5.61 0.81
C ILE A 31 -0.30 -6.23 1.46
N GLN A 32 -1.49 -5.80 1.03
CA GLN A 32 -2.76 -6.33 1.51
C GLN A 32 -2.91 -7.85 1.29
N ASN A 33 -2.34 -8.40 0.21
CA ASN A 33 -2.36 -9.85 -0.04
C ASN A 33 -1.35 -10.62 0.84
N LYS A 34 -0.32 -9.94 1.35
CA LYS A 34 0.72 -10.54 2.21
C LYS A 34 0.37 -10.46 3.69
N LEU A 35 -0.38 -9.44 4.10
CA LEU A 35 -0.77 -9.21 5.49
C LEU A 35 -2.09 -9.88 5.83
N ASP A 36 -2.16 -10.45 7.02
CA ASP A 36 -3.42 -10.85 7.64
C ASP A 36 -4.25 -9.62 8.00
N LEU A 37 -5.28 -9.39 7.18
CA LEU A 37 -6.22 -8.26 7.29
C LEU A 37 -7.09 -8.31 8.56
N LYS A 38 -7.07 -9.43 9.29
CA LYS A 38 -7.77 -9.58 10.57
C LYS A 38 -7.06 -8.82 11.69
N GLU A 39 -5.73 -8.78 11.66
CA GLU A 39 -4.91 -8.17 12.70
C GLU A 39 -4.47 -6.75 12.32
N ASN A 40 -4.19 -6.51 11.03
CA ASN A 40 -3.65 -5.25 10.55
C ASN A 40 -4.73 -4.41 9.84
N LYS A 41 -5.41 -3.53 10.59
CA LYS A 41 -6.48 -2.65 10.08
C LYS A 41 -5.97 -1.40 9.37
N SER A 42 -4.71 -1.02 9.61
CA SER A 42 -4.08 0.16 9.03
C SER A 42 -2.60 -0.09 8.80
N ILE A 43 -2.04 0.58 7.78
CA ILE A 43 -0.61 0.56 7.50
C ILE A 43 -0.11 1.96 7.14
N ASN A 44 1.07 2.33 7.61
CA ASN A 44 1.71 3.58 7.25
C ASN A 44 2.51 3.39 5.95
N ILE A 45 2.48 4.43 5.12
CA ILE A 45 3.06 4.38 3.78
C ILE A 45 3.83 5.67 3.53
N GLU A 46 5.07 5.51 3.09
CA GLU A 46 5.96 6.59 2.68
C GLU A 46 6.37 6.41 1.22
N TYR A 47 6.19 7.46 0.41
CA TYR A 47 6.63 7.46 -1.00
C TYR A 47 6.78 8.88 -1.55
N ILE A 48 7.61 9.00 -2.58
CA ILE A 48 7.79 10.26 -3.33
C ILE A 48 6.83 10.28 -4.52
N ASN A 49 6.01 11.34 -4.61
CA ASN A 49 5.06 11.50 -5.70
C ASN A 49 5.76 11.94 -7.01
N LYS A 50 5.02 12.01 -8.14
CA LYS A 50 5.63 12.45 -9.42
C LYS A 50 6.11 13.91 -9.40
N ARG A 51 5.59 14.72 -8.48
CA ARG A 51 5.90 16.14 -8.30
C ARG A 51 7.09 16.35 -7.33
N GLY A 52 7.67 15.27 -6.79
CA GLY A 52 8.79 15.33 -5.85
C GLY A 52 8.38 15.48 -4.38
N ASN A 53 7.10 15.50 -4.05
CA ASN A 53 6.68 15.62 -2.64
C ASN A 53 6.73 14.25 -1.97
N GLU A 54 7.31 14.24 -0.77
CA GLU A 54 7.24 13.13 0.16
C GLU A 54 5.84 13.05 0.74
N ILE A 55 5.23 11.87 0.63
CA ILE A 55 3.91 11.58 1.19
C ILE A 55 4.08 10.50 2.24
N ASN A 56 3.80 10.87 3.49
CA ASN A 56 3.57 9.93 4.58
C ASN A 56 2.07 9.93 4.90
N ARG A 57 1.44 8.76 4.90
CA ARG A 57 0.05 8.61 5.36
C ARG A 57 -0.28 7.22 5.88
N ALA A 58 -1.15 7.18 6.87
CA ALA A 58 -1.83 5.97 7.31
C ALA A 58 -2.97 5.61 6.35
N VAL A 59 -3.05 4.33 5.98
CA VAL A 59 -4.05 3.83 5.04
C VAL A 59 -4.79 2.67 5.66
N LYS A 60 -6.12 2.80 5.72
CA LYS A 60 -7.01 1.75 6.21
C LYS A 60 -7.06 0.62 5.19
N LEU A 61 -6.85 -0.61 5.66
CA LEU A 61 -6.97 -1.84 4.89
C LEU A 61 -8.30 -2.52 5.27
N PRO A 62 -8.92 -3.30 4.37
CA PRO A 62 -8.55 -3.53 2.98
C PRO A 62 -8.88 -2.35 2.04
N ILE A 63 -8.06 -2.14 1.00
CA ILE A 63 -8.36 -1.19 -0.08
C ILE A 63 -8.96 -1.94 -1.27
N GLY A 64 -10.19 -1.63 -1.65
CA GLY A 64 -10.79 -2.25 -2.82
C GLY A 64 -12.30 -2.42 -2.73
N ARG A 65 -12.84 -3.19 -3.67
CA ARG A 65 -14.28 -3.45 -3.77
C ARG A 65 -14.67 -4.48 -2.71
N SER A 66 -15.58 -4.12 -1.83
CA SER A 66 -16.13 -5.01 -0.79
C SER A 66 -16.96 -6.16 -1.38
N LYS A 67 -17.66 -5.92 -2.49
CA LYS A 67 -18.46 -6.93 -3.21
C LYS A 67 -17.87 -7.20 -4.59
N LYS A 68 -17.56 -8.46 -4.91
CA LYS A 68 -17.37 -8.88 -6.32
C LYS A 68 -18.75 -8.81 -6.99
N LEU A 69 -18.87 -8.08 -8.11
CA LEU A 69 -20.01 -8.36 -8.99
C LEU A 69 -19.76 -9.74 -9.61
N GLY A 70 -20.78 -10.59 -9.52
CA GLY A 70 -20.78 -11.92 -10.13
C GLY A 70 -20.46 -11.82 -11.63
N ARG A 71 -19.78 -12.85 -12.13
CA ARG A 71 -19.69 -13.09 -13.57
C ARG A 71 -21.02 -13.59 -14.07
#